data_AF-A0A3M3UG64-F1
#
_entry.id   AF-A0A3M3UG64-F1
#
_cell.length_a   1.000
_cell.length_b   1.000
_cell.length_c   1.000
_cell.angle_alpha   90.00
_cell.angle_beta   90.00
_cell.angle_gamma   90.00
#
_symmetry.space_group_name_H-M   'P 1'
#
loop_
_entity.id
_entity.type
_entity.pdbx_description
1 polymer ?
#
loop_
_entity_poly.entity_id
_entity_poly.type
_entity_poly.pdbx_seq_one_letter_code
_entity_poly.pdbx_strand_id
1 'polypeptide(L)'
;MVASDPPSKDMRLNLPESGLRATPDQSPQLQQLIRGLLAQALKYKKRIIAMGSLFGAVAPVCTLFVYLLVIGRIDLFLPSITMGPALLTWLGYTILLSLLAIGSIATPAILFAAMISIFGLPAKDSAKLAARLALLVTGGFTFLLVASYVVSAKHFIWSIPLVWLLGFIGLMVIVAGSDARRDKHLIKIEGAKWYRTRVSLFVAFVSLIYCLTVLMGISPALFIAWSHAYESSQVEQFIVIAAPIIWMLLICLPVISYYSTDGAMAKKASNAASATVIAILGFFFVSPFMFELVAYASASMVGLRSQEVSEYIVSKKYPRATVDTKLWQVKDIDDPDKTFTIKAFPLFRLGETLLLCPAKYSHTDRAHIAEISKLCFDTKTSDMTRAAPSQASSTFFLKETYCGRVVTRLPYVLSTKQRCIFAPPSSSSLRH
;
A
#
# COMPACT_ATOMS: atom_id res chain seq x y z
N MET A 1 48.91 48.32 70.06
CA MET A 1 48.82 48.69 68.64
C MET A 1 47.64 47.92 68.08
N VAL A 2 46.42 48.49 68.05
CA VAL A 2 45.87 49.31 66.92
C VAL A 2 45.98 48.50 65.63
N ALA A 3 44.92 48.00 64.98
CA ALA A 3 43.69 48.61 64.43
C ALA A 3 42.66 47.47 64.16
N SER A 4 41.38 47.51 64.56
CA SER A 4 40.22 48.20 63.97
C SER A 4 39.90 47.86 62.50
N ASP A 5 38.86 47.07 62.24
CA ASP A 5 37.64 47.57 61.56
C ASP A 5 36.41 46.61 61.64
N PRO A 6 35.16 47.14 61.69
CA PRO A 6 33.86 46.44 61.69
C PRO A 6 33.09 46.70 60.35
N PRO A 7 31.74 46.73 60.26
CA PRO A 7 30.67 45.77 60.63
C PRO A 7 29.81 45.32 59.42
N SER A 8 28.92 44.36 59.67
CA SER A 8 27.81 43.96 58.79
C SER A 8 26.78 45.07 58.57
N LYS A 9 26.25 45.19 57.34
CA LYS A 9 24.99 45.88 57.01
C LYS A 9 24.25 45.18 55.86
N ASP A 10 23.11 44.61 56.21
CA ASP A 10 21.79 44.73 55.58
C ASP A 10 21.56 44.47 54.08
N MET A 11 20.77 43.41 53.85
CA MET A 11 19.40 43.47 53.31
C MET A 11 19.21 43.69 51.81
N ARG A 12 18.83 42.60 51.12
CA ARG A 12 17.81 42.66 50.06
C ARG A 12 16.81 41.50 50.20
N LEU A 13 15.57 41.89 50.49
CA LEU A 13 14.35 41.16 50.17
C LEU A 13 14.38 40.71 48.70
N ASN A 14 14.00 39.47 48.41
CA ASN A 14 13.33 39.11 47.17
C ASN A 14 12.25 38.05 47.46
N LEU A 15 11.04 38.36 46.99
CA LEU A 15 9.81 37.60 47.12
C LEU A 15 9.88 36.20 46.45
N PRO A 16 8.96 35.28 46.78
CA PRO A 16 8.92 33.94 46.22
C PRO A 16 8.47 33.99 44.76
N GLU A 17 9.33 33.54 43.85
CA GLU A 17 8.95 33.32 42.46
C GLU A 17 8.04 32.08 42.38
N SER A 18 6.84 32.33 41.90
CA SER A 18 5.75 31.42 41.62
C SER A 18 6.21 30.13 40.92
N GLY A 19 5.91 29.00 41.53
CA GLY A 19 6.11 27.69 40.93
C GLY A 19 5.26 27.50 39.68
N LEU A 20 5.89 27.59 38.52
CA LEU A 20 5.43 26.93 37.31
C LEU A 20 6.08 25.55 37.26
N ARG A 21 5.34 24.51 37.70
CA ARG A 21 5.71 23.11 37.51
C ARG A 21 5.78 22.84 35.99
N ALA A 22 6.98 22.90 35.44
CA ALA A 22 7.25 22.33 34.14
C ALA A 22 6.99 20.81 34.20
N THR A 23 6.08 20.33 33.34
CA THR A 23 5.85 18.92 33.06
C THR A 23 7.13 18.26 32.55
N PRO A 24 7.52 17.07 33.04
CA PRO A 24 8.76 16.43 32.65
C PRO A 24 8.66 15.86 31.23
N ASP A 25 9.30 16.56 30.31
CA ASP A 25 10.21 16.08 29.27
C ASP A 25 10.05 14.61 28.78
N GLN A 26 9.04 14.36 27.94
CA GLN A 26 8.93 13.16 27.11
C GLN A 26 9.66 13.29 25.75
N SER A 27 10.24 14.46 25.46
CA SER A 27 10.94 14.76 24.21
C SER A 27 12.34 14.13 24.02
N PRO A 28 13.18 13.91 25.06
CA PRO A 28 14.57 13.52 24.85
C PRO A 28 14.71 12.01 24.57
N GLN A 29 13.81 11.17 25.11
CA GLN A 29 13.88 9.72 24.89
C GLN A 29 13.53 9.33 23.45
N LEU A 30 12.50 9.95 22.85
CA LEU A 30 12.14 9.68 21.45
C LEU A 30 13.24 10.14 20.50
N GLN A 31 13.81 11.32 20.75
CA GLN A 31 14.93 11.83 19.96
C GLN A 31 16.19 10.98 20.10
N GLN A 32 16.49 10.47 21.30
CA GLN A 32 17.60 9.53 21.51
C GLN A 32 17.35 8.19 20.81
N LEU A 33 16.12 7.69 20.80
CA LEU A 33 15.76 6.45 20.10
C LEU A 33 15.89 6.60 18.58
N ILE A 34 15.40 7.72 18.03
CA ILE A 34 15.52 8.07 16.61
C ILE A 34 17.00 8.22 16.22
N ARG A 35 17.81 8.94 17.03
CA ARG A 35 19.25 9.09 16.79
C ARG A 35 19.99 7.75 16.88
N GLY A 36 19.61 6.87 17.80
CA GLY A 36 20.17 5.53 17.93
C GLY A 36 19.89 4.66 16.69
N LEU A 37 18.64 4.66 16.22
CA LEU A 37 18.24 3.98 14.99
C LEU A 37 18.93 4.56 13.74
N LEU A 38 19.03 5.89 13.64
CA LEU A 38 19.75 6.57 12.55
C LEU A 38 21.24 6.24 12.56
N ALA A 39 21.89 6.23 13.72
CA ALA A 39 23.29 5.87 13.86
C ALA A 39 23.55 4.40 13.48
N GLN A 40 22.64 3.49 13.86
CA GLN A 40 22.68 2.10 13.41
C GLN A 40 22.46 1.97 11.90
N ALA A 41 21.50 2.68 11.32
CA ALA A 41 21.27 2.68 9.87
C ALA A 41 22.49 3.22 9.10
N LEU A 42 23.12 4.29 9.61
CA LEU A 42 24.35 4.86 9.06
C LEU A 42 25.52 3.88 9.11
N LYS A 43 25.63 3.07 10.18
CA LYS A 43 26.67 2.04 10.31
C LYS A 43 26.57 0.98 9.21
N TYR A 44 25.36 0.69 8.72
CA TYR A 44 25.13 -0.28 7.65
C TYR A 44 24.81 0.35 6.29
N LYS A 45 25.02 1.67 6.12
CA LYS A 45 24.61 2.43 4.92
C LYS A 45 25.05 1.78 3.60
N LYS A 46 26.28 1.29 3.50
CA LYS A 46 26.81 0.68 2.27
C LYS A 46 26.06 -0.60 1.90
N ARG A 47 25.69 -1.39 2.91
CA ARG A 47 24.96 -2.66 2.73
C ARG A 47 23.49 -2.41 2.39
N ILE A 48 22.88 -1.40 3.03
CA ILE A 48 21.51 -0.97 2.74
C ILE A 48 21.42 -0.41 1.31
N ILE A 49 22.36 0.45 0.92
CA ILE A 49 22.43 1.00 -0.45
C ILE A 49 22.65 -0.12 -1.47
N ALA A 50 23.57 -1.05 -1.22
CA ALA A 50 23.84 -2.16 -2.13
C ALA A 50 22.64 -3.11 -2.28
N MET A 51 21.94 -3.44 -1.19
CA MET A 51 20.71 -4.24 -1.27
C MET A 51 19.58 -3.47 -1.96
N GLY A 52 19.43 -2.19 -1.66
CA GLY A 52 18.45 -1.31 -2.29
C GLY A 52 18.67 -1.16 -3.79
N SER A 53 19.93 -1.03 -4.23
CA SER A 53 20.27 -0.93 -5.67
C SER A 53 20.05 -2.25 -6.40
N LEU A 54 20.41 -3.38 -5.78
CA LEU A 54 20.17 -4.70 -6.37
C LEU A 54 18.66 -4.96 -6.51
N PHE A 55 17.89 -4.68 -5.46
CA PHE A 55 16.43 -4.82 -5.48
C PHE A 55 15.79 -3.88 -6.51
N GLY A 56 16.24 -2.62 -6.55
CA GLY A 56 15.73 -1.62 -7.49
C GLY A 56 16.03 -1.92 -8.96
N ALA A 57 17.11 -2.64 -9.26
CA ALA A 57 17.43 -3.08 -10.61
C ALA A 57 16.65 -4.34 -11.02
N VAL A 58 16.57 -5.33 -10.12
CA VAL A 58 16.01 -6.65 -10.44
C VAL A 58 14.49 -6.65 -10.37
N ALA A 59 13.90 -6.08 -9.32
CA ALA A 59 12.46 -6.17 -9.09
C ALA A 59 11.63 -5.63 -10.26
N PRO A 60 11.92 -4.46 -10.87
CA PRO A 60 11.10 -3.92 -11.95
C PRO A 60 11.22 -4.64 -13.28
N VAL A 61 12.38 -5.25 -13.56
CA VAL A 61 12.57 -6.09 -14.74
C VAL A 61 11.82 -7.41 -14.56
N CYS A 62 11.93 -8.01 -13.37
CA CYS A 62 11.19 -9.23 -13.04
C CYS A 62 9.68 -9.00 -13.04
N THR A 63 9.16 -7.91 -12.47
CA THR A 63 7.73 -7.63 -12.51
C THR A 63 7.24 -7.35 -13.93
N LEU A 64 8.04 -6.69 -14.79
CA LEU A 64 7.67 -6.51 -16.19
C LEU A 64 7.59 -7.85 -16.92
N PHE A 65 8.58 -8.72 -16.70
CA PHE A 65 8.59 -10.06 -17.27
C PHE A 65 7.39 -10.89 -16.78
N VAL A 66 7.12 -10.87 -15.48
CA VAL A 66 5.95 -11.55 -14.89
C VAL A 66 4.64 -10.97 -15.42
N TYR A 67 4.53 -9.66 -15.60
CA TYR A 67 3.34 -9.06 -16.21
C TYR A 67 3.12 -9.59 -17.63
N LEU A 68 4.18 -9.66 -18.44
CA LEU A 68 4.11 -10.16 -19.80
C LEU A 68 3.81 -11.66 -19.87
N LEU A 69 4.29 -12.43 -18.89
CA LEU A 69 3.89 -13.83 -18.69
C LEU A 69 2.39 -13.94 -18.39
N VAL A 70 1.86 -13.11 -17.47
CA VAL A 70 0.44 -13.13 -17.08
C VAL A 70 -0.48 -12.80 -18.26
N ILE A 71 -0.10 -11.85 -19.12
CA ILE A 71 -0.87 -11.56 -20.33
C ILE A 71 -0.58 -12.54 -21.48
N GLY A 72 0.36 -13.49 -21.32
CA GLY A 72 0.72 -14.47 -22.36
C GLY A 72 1.44 -13.88 -23.58
N ARG A 73 2.08 -12.70 -23.44
CA ARG A 73 2.75 -11.96 -24.52
C ARG A 73 4.19 -11.61 -24.17
N ILE A 74 5.02 -12.64 -23.99
CA ILE A 74 6.45 -12.52 -23.66
C ILE A 74 7.24 -11.90 -24.84
N ASP A 75 6.72 -12.05 -26.06
CA ASP A 75 7.23 -11.44 -27.29
C ASP A 75 7.41 -9.92 -27.18
N LEU A 76 6.59 -9.27 -26.35
CA LEU A 76 6.63 -7.83 -26.14
C LEU A 76 7.76 -7.38 -25.21
N PHE A 77 8.49 -8.28 -24.54
CA PHE A 77 9.49 -7.92 -23.54
C PHE A 77 10.68 -7.16 -24.13
N LEU A 78 11.35 -7.73 -25.13
CA LEU A 78 12.49 -7.13 -25.80
C LEU A 78 12.19 -5.72 -26.38
N PRO A 79 11.09 -5.53 -27.15
CA PRO A 79 10.77 -4.21 -27.70
C PRO A 79 10.33 -3.19 -26.64
N SER A 80 9.94 -3.64 -25.43
CA SER A 80 9.52 -2.75 -24.34
C SER A 80 10.68 -2.18 -23.52
N ILE A 81 11.86 -2.80 -23.57
CA ILE A 81 13.05 -2.39 -22.80
C ILE A 81 13.81 -1.24 -23.48
N THR A 82 13.44 -0.85 -24.70
CA THR A 82 14.02 0.32 -25.38
C THR A 82 13.89 1.54 -24.45
N MET A 83 15.02 2.10 -24.03
CA MET A 83 15.07 3.13 -22.99
C MET A 83 14.20 4.33 -23.36
N GLY A 84 13.03 4.44 -22.74
CA GLY A 84 12.12 5.56 -22.85
C GLY A 84 11.72 6.09 -21.47
N PRO A 85 11.24 7.35 -21.36
CA PRO A 85 10.79 7.94 -20.09
C PRO A 85 9.75 7.08 -19.34
N ALA A 86 8.90 6.36 -20.09
CA ALA A 86 7.90 5.45 -19.53
C ALA A 86 8.51 4.27 -18.74
N LEU A 87 9.70 3.79 -19.13
CA LEU A 87 10.42 2.74 -18.40
C LEU A 87 10.91 3.26 -17.05
N LEU A 88 11.37 4.51 -16.99
CA LEU A 88 11.78 5.15 -15.73
C LEU A 88 10.59 5.35 -14.78
N THR A 89 9.43 5.75 -15.32
CA THR A 89 8.19 5.82 -14.55
C THR A 89 7.79 4.44 -14.01
N TRP A 90 7.85 3.39 -14.84
CA TRP A 90 7.61 2.01 -14.43
C TRP A 90 8.54 1.56 -13.28
N LEU A 91 9.84 1.81 -13.44
CA LEU A 91 10.87 1.51 -12.43
C LEU A 91 10.51 2.16 -11.08
N GLY A 92 10.23 3.46 -11.09
CA GLY A 92 9.90 4.22 -9.88
C GLY A 92 8.67 3.69 -9.13
N TYR A 93 7.55 3.51 -9.84
CA TYR A 93 6.30 3.03 -9.23
C TYR A 93 6.41 1.58 -8.75
N THR A 94 7.09 0.71 -9.49
CA THR A 94 7.26 -0.69 -9.08
C THR A 94 8.09 -0.79 -7.80
N ILE A 95 9.18 -0.03 -7.70
CA ILE A 95 10.01 0.01 -6.49
C ILE A 95 9.18 0.51 -5.30
N LEU A 96 8.44 1.61 -5.48
CA LEU A 96 7.59 2.18 -4.43
C LEU A 96 6.53 1.17 -3.95
N LEU A 97 5.81 0.53 -4.87
CA LEU A 97 4.79 -0.47 -4.54
C LEU A 97 5.39 -1.71 -3.86
N SER A 98 6.54 -2.17 -4.33
CA SER A 98 7.24 -3.30 -3.72
C SER A 98 7.70 -2.97 -2.29
N LEU A 99 8.20 -1.76 -2.06
CA LEU A 99 8.57 -1.29 -0.72
C LEU A 99 7.35 -1.16 0.20
N LEU A 100 6.22 -0.65 -0.30
CA LEU A 100 4.96 -0.58 0.44
C LEU A 100 4.44 -1.98 0.78
N ALA A 101 4.50 -2.92 -0.16
CA ALA A 101 4.13 -4.31 0.07
C ALA A 101 5.01 -4.95 1.14
N ILE A 102 6.35 -4.82 1.02
CA ILE A 102 7.30 -5.32 2.04
C ILE A 102 7.04 -4.68 3.40
N GLY A 103 6.80 -3.37 3.44
CA GLY A 103 6.50 -2.64 4.68
C GLY A 103 5.22 -3.14 5.34
N SER A 104 4.16 -3.32 4.56
CA SER A 104 2.89 -3.88 5.02
C SER A 104 3.05 -5.29 5.57
N ILE A 105 3.80 -6.13 4.87
CA ILE A 105 4.07 -7.51 5.25
C ILE A 105 4.98 -7.58 6.50
N ALA A 106 5.93 -6.66 6.67
CA ALA A 106 6.84 -6.64 7.81
C ALA A 106 6.24 -6.01 9.08
N THR A 107 5.21 -5.18 8.96
CA THR A 107 4.61 -4.44 10.08
C THR A 107 4.15 -5.34 11.24
N PRO A 108 3.45 -6.47 11.02
CA PRO A 108 3.05 -7.36 12.10
C PRO A 108 4.26 -7.96 12.84
N ALA A 109 5.37 -8.25 12.14
CA ALA A 109 6.59 -8.76 12.77
C ALA A 109 7.20 -7.74 13.72
N ILE A 110 7.22 -6.46 13.30
CA ILE A 110 7.76 -5.35 14.09
C ILE A 110 6.91 -5.12 15.33
N LEU A 111 5.58 -5.11 15.18
CA LEU A 111 4.65 -4.97 16.31
C LEU A 111 4.76 -6.15 17.28
N PHE A 112 4.91 -7.37 16.75
CA PHE A 112 5.13 -8.57 17.55
C PHE A 112 6.44 -8.52 18.35
N ALA A 113 7.54 -8.08 17.72
CA ALA A 113 8.82 -7.89 18.39
C ALA A 113 8.74 -6.79 19.48
N ALA A 114 8.07 -5.68 19.18
CA ALA A 114 7.83 -4.59 20.13
C ALA A 114 7.04 -5.09 21.35
N MET A 115 6.00 -5.89 21.12
CA MET A 115 5.18 -6.50 22.18
C MET A 115 6.02 -7.33 23.16
N ILE A 116 6.95 -8.16 22.66
CA ILE A 116 7.85 -8.96 23.52
C ILE A 116 8.86 -8.06 24.24
N SER A 117 9.42 -7.06 23.54
CA SER A 117 10.45 -6.18 24.09
C SER A 117 9.97 -5.35 25.29
N ILE A 118 8.68 -5.02 25.35
CA ILE A 118 8.09 -4.23 26.45
C ILE A 118 8.30 -4.92 27.81
N PHE A 119 8.20 -6.26 27.86
CA PHE A 119 8.38 -7.03 29.08
C PHE A 119 9.82 -6.99 29.62
N GLY A 120 10.82 -6.77 28.75
CA GLY A 120 12.23 -6.62 29.16
C GLY A 120 12.81 -7.83 29.92
N LEU A 121 12.42 -9.05 29.53
CA LEU A 121 12.79 -10.29 30.20
C LEU A 121 14.18 -10.81 29.81
N PRO A 122 14.81 -11.66 30.65
CA PRO A 122 16.00 -12.43 30.27
C PRO A 122 15.77 -13.29 29.02
N ALA A 123 16.84 -13.61 28.27
CA ALA A 123 16.78 -14.34 27.00
C ALA A 123 15.98 -15.66 27.07
N LYS A 124 16.25 -16.49 28.09
CA LYS A 124 15.58 -17.78 28.30
C LYS A 124 14.06 -17.67 28.50
N ASP A 125 13.60 -16.59 29.12
CA ASP A 125 12.19 -16.38 29.44
C ASP A 125 11.45 -15.62 28.34
N SER A 126 12.13 -14.68 27.67
CA SER A 126 11.60 -14.01 26.48
C SER A 126 11.34 -14.98 25.34
N ALA A 127 12.15 -16.02 25.16
CA ALA A 127 11.91 -17.08 24.16
C ALA A 127 10.60 -17.87 24.43
N LYS A 128 10.38 -18.28 25.68
CA LYS A 128 9.16 -19.00 26.09
C LYS A 128 7.93 -18.11 25.99
N LEU A 129 8.06 -16.84 26.37
CA LEU A 129 6.99 -15.85 26.22
C LEU A 129 6.69 -15.61 24.73
N ALA A 130 7.70 -15.44 23.89
CA ALA A 130 7.56 -15.24 22.45
C ALA A 130 6.79 -16.39 21.80
N ALA A 131 7.09 -17.64 22.12
CA ALA A 131 6.36 -18.79 21.59
C ALA A 131 4.87 -18.79 22.01
N ARG A 132 4.56 -18.47 23.27
CA ARG A 132 3.17 -18.37 23.75
C ARG A 132 2.41 -17.21 23.11
N LEU A 133 3.08 -16.07 22.97
CA LEU A 133 2.50 -14.89 22.32
C LEU A 133 2.31 -15.10 20.83
N ALA A 134 3.19 -15.85 20.16
CA ALA A 134 3.02 -16.24 18.76
C ALA A 134 1.74 -17.07 18.59
N LEU A 135 1.52 -18.08 19.43
CA LEU A 135 0.28 -18.85 19.42
C LEU A 135 -0.96 -17.97 19.66
N LEU A 136 -0.87 -17.01 20.59
CA LEU A 136 -1.96 -16.06 20.83
C LEU A 136 -2.24 -15.19 19.60
N VAL A 137 -1.21 -14.63 18.96
CA VAL A 137 -1.33 -13.79 17.75
C VAL A 137 -1.88 -14.58 16.58
N THR A 138 -1.35 -15.79 16.32
CA THR A 138 -1.87 -16.67 15.26
C THR A 138 -3.32 -17.08 15.55
N GLY A 139 -3.67 -17.37 16.80
CA GLY A 139 -5.04 -17.70 17.20
C GLY A 139 -6.01 -16.54 16.97
N GLY A 140 -5.63 -15.32 17.39
CA GLY A 140 -6.43 -14.11 17.15
C GLY A 140 -6.59 -13.80 15.67
N PHE A 141 -5.52 -13.97 14.88
CA PHE A 141 -5.58 -13.81 13.44
C PHE A 141 -6.49 -14.85 12.77
N THR A 142 -6.36 -16.13 13.15
CA THR A 142 -7.20 -17.21 12.64
C THR A 142 -8.66 -16.94 12.96
N PHE A 143 -8.95 -16.44 14.17
CA PHE A 143 -10.31 -16.04 14.54
C PHE A 143 -10.85 -14.92 13.63
N LEU A 144 -10.08 -13.85 13.39
CA LEU A 144 -10.51 -12.77 12.48
C LEU A 144 -10.71 -13.27 11.05
N LEU A 145 -9.81 -14.13 10.57
CA LEU A 145 -9.89 -14.69 9.22
C LEU A 145 -11.15 -15.55 9.08
N VAL A 146 -11.42 -16.47 10.02
CA VAL A 146 -12.65 -17.27 9.99
C VAL A 146 -13.89 -16.38 10.14
N ALA A 147 -13.83 -15.37 11.00
CA ALA A 147 -14.93 -14.41 11.14
C ALA A 147 -15.22 -13.66 9.84
N SER A 148 -14.22 -13.36 9.00
CA SER A 148 -14.47 -12.69 7.71
C SER A 148 -15.22 -13.57 6.70
N TYR A 149 -15.17 -14.90 6.83
CA TYR A 149 -15.92 -15.82 5.97
C TYR A 149 -17.30 -16.18 6.52
N VAL A 150 -17.43 -16.33 7.85
CA VAL A 150 -18.67 -16.80 8.47
C VAL A 150 -19.63 -15.65 8.78
N VAL A 151 -19.12 -14.47 9.11
CA VAL A 151 -19.92 -13.35 9.61
C VAL A 151 -20.24 -12.38 8.48
N SER A 152 -21.49 -11.94 8.39
CA SER A 152 -21.91 -10.89 7.45
C SER A 152 -21.07 -9.61 7.65
N ALA A 153 -20.75 -8.90 6.56
CA ALA A 153 -19.94 -7.67 6.57
C ALA A 153 -20.42 -6.63 7.60
N LYS A 154 -21.74 -6.51 7.85
CA LYS A 154 -22.30 -5.61 8.85
C LYS A 154 -21.93 -5.98 10.29
N HIS A 155 -21.77 -7.27 10.56
CA HIS A 155 -21.46 -7.80 11.88
C HIS A 155 -19.96 -8.05 12.08
N PHE A 156 -19.15 -8.06 11.01
CA PHE A 156 -17.71 -8.25 11.09
C PHE A 156 -17.04 -7.22 12.01
N ILE A 157 -17.54 -5.98 12.07
CA ILE A 157 -16.98 -4.93 12.93
C ILE A 157 -16.97 -5.30 14.42
N TRP A 158 -17.91 -6.16 14.85
CA TRP A 158 -17.99 -6.67 16.23
C TRP A 158 -16.95 -7.75 16.53
N SER A 159 -16.32 -8.34 15.51
CA SER A 159 -15.22 -9.31 15.71
C SER A 159 -13.95 -8.64 16.25
N ILE A 160 -13.71 -7.36 15.92
CA ILE A 160 -12.52 -6.61 16.36
C ILE A 160 -12.48 -6.42 17.89
N PRO A 161 -13.51 -5.84 18.56
CA PRO A 161 -13.50 -5.72 20.02
C PRO A 161 -13.50 -7.08 20.71
N LEU A 162 -14.12 -8.11 20.10
CA LEU A 162 -14.09 -9.47 20.62
C LEU A 162 -12.68 -10.07 20.62
N VAL A 163 -11.91 -9.87 19.54
CA VAL A 163 -10.50 -10.28 19.48
C VAL A 163 -9.63 -9.53 20.46
N TRP A 164 -9.87 -8.24 20.65
CA TRP A 164 -9.19 -7.48 21.68
C TRP A 164 -9.50 -8.02 23.08
N LEU A 165 -10.76 -8.33 23.39
CA LEU A 165 -11.17 -8.92 24.66
C LEU A 165 -10.52 -10.30 24.88
N LEU A 166 -10.55 -11.19 23.88
CA LEU A 166 -9.91 -12.50 23.93
C LEU A 166 -8.40 -12.39 24.11
N GLY A 167 -7.76 -11.43 23.43
CA GLY A 167 -6.35 -11.10 23.59
C GLY A 167 -6.02 -10.60 24.99
N PHE A 168 -6.86 -9.72 25.56
CA PHE A 168 -6.71 -9.22 26.92
C PHE A 168 -6.79 -10.35 27.96
N ILE A 169 -7.80 -11.22 27.84
CA ILE A 169 -7.95 -12.39 28.71
C ILE A 169 -6.76 -13.35 28.54
N GLY A 170 -6.35 -13.64 27.30
CA GLY A 170 -5.20 -14.49 27.00
C GLY A 170 -3.90 -13.94 27.59
N LEU A 171 -3.64 -12.65 27.44
CA LEU A 171 -2.49 -11.98 28.04
C LEU A 171 -2.54 -12.01 29.57
N MET A 172 -3.70 -11.77 30.17
CA MET A 172 -3.89 -11.90 31.62
C MET A 172 -3.55 -13.31 32.12
N VAL A 173 -3.95 -14.36 31.40
CA VAL A 173 -3.62 -15.75 31.75
C VAL A 173 -2.12 -16.04 31.58
N ILE A 174 -1.51 -15.55 30.49
CA ILE A 174 -0.09 -15.78 30.18
C ILE A 174 0.81 -15.07 31.19
N VAL A 175 0.51 -13.80 31.50
CA VAL A 175 1.36 -12.90 32.29
C VAL A 175 1.00 -12.91 33.77
N ALA A 176 -0.29 -12.96 34.10
CA ALA A 176 -0.80 -12.72 35.44
C ALA A 176 -1.64 -13.88 36.03
N GLY A 177 -1.61 -15.06 35.39
CA GLY A 177 -2.37 -16.25 35.82
C GLY A 177 -1.89 -16.91 37.11
N SER A 178 -0.65 -16.62 37.55
CA SER A 178 -0.14 -17.04 38.86
C SER A 178 0.78 -15.96 39.43
N ASP A 179 0.92 -15.91 40.76
CA ASP A 179 1.74 -14.89 41.42
C ASP A 179 3.22 -14.99 40.99
N ALA A 180 3.76 -16.21 40.89
CA ALA A 180 5.10 -16.43 40.34
C ALA A 180 5.27 -15.95 38.87
N ARG A 181 4.20 -15.89 38.07
CA ARG A 181 4.27 -15.33 36.71
C ARG A 181 4.19 -13.80 36.74
N ARG A 182 3.40 -13.23 37.64
CA ARG A 182 3.29 -11.77 37.84
C ARG A 182 4.63 -11.20 38.25
N ASP A 183 5.24 -11.78 39.28
CA ASP A 183 6.53 -11.32 39.80
C ASP A 183 7.61 -11.46 38.74
N LYS A 184 7.51 -12.46 37.86
CA LYS A 184 8.47 -12.69 36.77
C LYS A 184 8.31 -11.75 35.58
N HIS A 185 7.09 -11.47 35.14
CA HIS A 185 6.82 -10.71 33.90
C HIS A 185 6.51 -9.24 34.14
N LEU A 186 6.19 -8.85 35.38
CA LEU A 186 5.76 -7.51 35.77
C LEU A 186 6.69 -6.87 36.81
N ILE A 187 7.96 -7.30 36.86
CA ILE A 187 9.02 -6.79 37.76
C ILE A 187 9.07 -5.25 37.75
N LYS A 188 8.80 -4.62 36.59
CA LYS A 188 8.81 -3.15 36.43
C LYS A 188 7.68 -2.41 37.16
N ILE A 189 6.66 -3.10 37.69
CA ILE A 189 5.42 -2.50 38.23
C ILE A 189 5.31 -2.69 39.76
N GLU A 190 6.28 -3.35 40.38
CA GLU A 190 6.27 -3.68 41.81
C GLU A 190 6.31 -2.42 42.72
N GLY A 191 5.63 -2.49 43.88
CA GLY A 191 5.75 -1.47 44.95
C GLY A 191 4.67 -0.38 45.05
N ALA A 192 3.59 -0.42 44.27
CA ALA A 192 2.54 0.60 44.31
C ALA A 192 1.27 0.17 45.08
N LYS A 193 0.64 1.09 45.83
CA LYS A 193 -0.67 0.90 46.51
C LYS A 193 -1.79 0.42 45.54
N TRP A 194 -1.66 0.69 44.25
CA TRP A 194 -2.62 0.33 43.18
C TRP A 194 -2.05 -0.71 42.21
N TYR A 195 -1.32 -1.70 42.72
CA TYR A 195 -0.66 -2.73 41.93
C TYR A 195 -1.61 -3.39 40.91
N ARG A 196 -2.79 -3.85 41.36
CA ARG A 196 -3.76 -4.56 40.49
C ARG A 196 -4.27 -3.71 39.32
N THR A 197 -4.53 -2.42 39.56
CA THR A 197 -5.00 -1.49 38.53
C THR A 197 -3.89 -1.16 37.51
N ARG A 198 -2.65 -0.95 37.96
CA ARG A 198 -1.52 -0.73 37.05
C ARG A 198 -1.20 -1.95 36.20
N VAL A 199 -1.26 -3.14 36.78
CA VAL A 199 -1.09 -4.39 36.04
C VAL A 199 -2.17 -4.51 34.96
N SER A 200 -3.44 -4.25 35.31
CA SER A 200 -4.52 -4.26 34.32
C SER A 200 -4.33 -3.23 33.21
N LEU A 201 -3.90 -2.01 33.53
CA LEU A 201 -3.63 -0.96 32.53
C LEU A 201 -2.46 -1.33 31.62
N PHE A 202 -1.40 -1.90 32.17
CA PHE A 202 -0.26 -2.38 31.38
C PHE A 202 -0.66 -3.52 30.44
N VAL A 203 -1.40 -4.51 30.95
CA VAL A 203 -1.92 -5.60 30.12
C VAL A 203 -2.90 -5.09 29.07
N ALA A 204 -3.73 -4.09 29.40
CA ALA A 204 -4.61 -3.43 28.42
C ALA A 204 -3.80 -2.74 27.31
N PHE A 205 -2.73 -2.02 27.66
CA PHE A 205 -1.84 -1.40 26.67
C PHE A 205 -1.17 -2.45 25.77
N VAL A 206 -0.62 -3.53 26.34
CA VAL A 206 -0.04 -4.63 25.56
C VAL A 206 -1.09 -5.34 24.69
N SER A 207 -2.32 -5.49 25.18
CA SER A 207 -3.43 -6.08 24.42
C SER A 207 -3.86 -5.20 23.22
N LEU A 208 -3.68 -3.89 23.32
CA LEU A 208 -3.92 -2.97 22.20
C LEU A 208 -2.86 -3.18 21.11
N ILE A 209 -1.58 -3.30 21.48
CA ILE A 209 -0.50 -3.65 20.54
C ILE A 209 -0.75 -5.02 19.90
N TYR A 210 -1.20 -6.00 20.68
CA TYR A 210 -1.63 -7.30 20.18
C TYR A 210 -2.73 -7.17 19.12
N CYS A 211 -3.80 -6.41 19.41
CA CYS A 211 -4.90 -6.22 18.48
C CYS A 211 -4.43 -5.54 17.19
N LEU A 212 -3.58 -4.51 17.29
CA LEU A 212 -2.94 -3.88 16.14
C LEU A 212 -2.09 -4.87 15.34
N THR A 213 -1.34 -5.75 16.00
CA THR A 213 -0.53 -6.80 15.36
C THR A 213 -1.41 -7.74 14.54
N VAL A 214 -2.51 -8.20 15.13
CA VAL A 214 -3.47 -9.10 14.50
C VAL A 214 -4.18 -8.42 13.32
N LEU A 215 -4.60 -7.16 13.47
CA LEU A 215 -5.23 -6.38 12.41
C LEU A 215 -4.28 -6.11 11.23
N MET A 216 -3.02 -5.76 11.51
CA MET A 216 -2.02 -5.59 10.46
C MET A 216 -1.72 -6.93 9.75
N GLY A 217 -1.87 -8.05 10.45
CA GLY A 217 -1.80 -9.39 9.87
C GLY A 217 -2.87 -9.70 8.82
N ILE A 218 -3.93 -8.88 8.71
CA ILE A 218 -4.93 -9.00 7.63
C ILE A 218 -4.32 -8.58 6.29
N SER A 219 -3.31 -7.71 6.26
CA SER A 219 -2.79 -7.22 4.98
C SER A 219 -2.19 -8.31 4.10
N PRO A 220 -1.34 -9.24 4.58
CA PRO A 220 -0.86 -10.34 3.74
C PRO A 220 -1.99 -11.31 3.37
N ALA A 221 -3.04 -11.43 4.19
CA ALA A 221 -4.21 -12.25 3.87
C ALA A 221 -5.01 -11.66 2.69
N LEU A 222 -5.21 -10.34 2.68
CA LEU A 222 -5.84 -9.63 1.55
C LEU A 222 -5.03 -9.78 0.27
N PHE A 223 -3.72 -9.72 0.37
CA PHE A 223 -2.80 -9.95 -0.73
C PHE A 223 -2.96 -11.35 -1.34
N ILE A 224 -3.07 -12.40 -0.51
CA ILE A 224 -3.32 -13.78 -0.95
C ILE A 224 -4.74 -13.92 -1.53
N ALA A 225 -5.76 -13.35 -0.90
CA ALA A 225 -7.13 -13.39 -1.40
C ALA A 225 -7.26 -12.72 -2.79
N TRP A 226 -6.62 -11.56 -2.98
CA TRP A 226 -6.60 -10.88 -4.28
C TRP A 226 -5.77 -11.61 -5.35
N SER A 227 -4.77 -12.39 -4.95
CA SER A 227 -4.04 -13.23 -5.90
C SER A 227 -4.91 -14.41 -6.39
N HIS A 228 -5.84 -14.90 -5.58
CA HIS A 228 -6.77 -15.98 -5.89
C HIS A 228 -8.21 -15.48 -6.09
N ALA A 229 -8.42 -14.59 -7.06
CA ALA A 229 -9.74 -13.96 -7.30
C ALA A 229 -10.86 -14.92 -7.76
N TYR A 230 -10.54 -16.17 -8.11
CA TYR A 230 -11.50 -17.18 -8.56
C TYR A 230 -11.45 -18.39 -7.63
N GLU A 231 -12.25 -18.37 -6.57
CA GLU A 231 -12.46 -19.49 -5.64
C GLU A 231 -13.42 -20.54 -6.25
N SER A 232 -13.09 -21.04 -7.44
CA SER A 232 -13.99 -21.97 -8.15
C SER A 232 -13.86 -23.40 -7.70
N SER A 233 -12.68 -23.76 -7.19
CA SER A 233 -12.40 -25.08 -6.64
C SER A 233 -12.32 -25.04 -5.12
N GLN A 234 -12.76 -26.12 -4.47
CA GLN A 234 -12.61 -26.30 -3.01
C GLN A 234 -11.14 -26.21 -2.56
N VAL A 235 -10.21 -26.57 -3.45
CA VAL A 235 -8.77 -26.50 -3.20
C VAL A 235 -8.29 -25.05 -3.12
N GLU A 236 -8.74 -24.18 -4.02
CA GLU A 236 -8.42 -22.75 -3.99
C GLU A 236 -8.94 -22.07 -2.72
N GLN A 237 -10.18 -22.36 -2.31
CA GLN A 237 -10.73 -21.87 -1.05
C GLN A 237 -9.89 -22.30 0.16
N PHE A 238 -9.46 -23.57 0.19
CA PHE A 238 -8.59 -24.06 1.25
C PHE A 238 -7.24 -23.33 1.26
N ILE A 239 -6.65 -23.06 0.08
CA ILE A 239 -5.40 -22.30 -0.03
C ILE A 239 -5.58 -20.89 0.52
N VAL A 240 -6.66 -20.18 0.15
CA VAL A 240 -6.91 -18.81 0.59
C VAL A 240 -7.08 -18.71 2.11
N ILE A 241 -7.59 -19.75 2.78
CA ILE A 241 -7.72 -19.77 4.25
C ILE A 241 -6.43 -20.25 4.93
N ALA A 242 -5.81 -21.32 4.45
CA ALA A 242 -4.66 -21.94 5.10
C ALA A 242 -3.36 -21.14 4.90
N ALA A 243 -3.14 -20.60 3.70
CA ALA A 243 -1.91 -19.88 3.36
C ALA A 243 -1.66 -18.65 4.26
N PRO A 244 -2.65 -17.77 4.54
CA PRO A 244 -2.44 -16.65 5.45
C PRO A 244 -2.13 -17.07 6.89
N ILE A 245 -2.71 -18.19 7.37
CA ILE A 245 -2.44 -18.71 8.72
C ILE A 245 -0.99 -19.21 8.80
N ILE A 246 -0.54 -19.97 7.80
CA ILE A 246 0.85 -20.42 7.68
C ILE A 246 1.79 -19.22 7.59
N TRP A 247 1.41 -18.21 6.83
CA TRP A 247 2.17 -16.97 6.72
C TRP A 247 2.31 -16.26 8.07
N MET A 248 1.23 -16.17 8.84
CA MET A 248 1.24 -15.57 10.18
C MET A 248 2.08 -16.35 11.19
N LEU A 249 2.34 -17.65 10.96
CA LEU A 249 3.33 -18.40 11.74
C LEU A 249 4.76 -18.11 11.26
N LEU A 250 4.99 -18.05 9.95
CA LEU A 250 6.30 -17.77 9.36
C LEU A 250 6.84 -16.39 9.78
N ILE A 251 6.00 -15.37 9.85
CA ILE A 251 6.38 -14.02 10.30
C ILE A 251 6.78 -13.96 11.79
N CYS A 252 6.31 -14.89 12.62
CA CYS A 252 6.73 -15.00 14.02
C CYS A 252 8.12 -15.65 14.17
N LEU A 253 8.57 -16.47 13.21
CA LEU A 253 9.83 -17.22 13.31
C LEU A 253 11.08 -16.35 13.52
N PRO A 254 11.28 -15.22 12.79
CA PRO A 254 12.45 -14.37 12.99
C PRO A 254 12.54 -13.82 14.41
N VAL A 255 11.39 -13.48 14.99
CA VAL A 255 11.30 -12.92 16.34
C VAL A 255 11.56 -14.01 17.37
N ILE A 256 10.96 -15.20 17.21
CA ILE A 256 11.23 -16.35 18.09
C ILE A 256 12.72 -16.74 18.02
N SER A 257 13.30 -16.80 16.81
CA SER A 257 14.72 -17.10 16.60
C SER A 257 15.64 -16.09 17.28
N TYR A 258 15.30 -14.80 17.18
CA TYR A 258 16.06 -13.73 17.84
C TYR A 258 16.10 -13.88 19.36
N TYR A 259 14.94 -14.14 19.99
CA TYR A 259 14.84 -14.27 21.45
C TYR A 259 15.32 -15.63 21.97
N SER A 260 15.24 -16.70 21.17
CA SER A 260 15.69 -18.05 21.55
C SER A 260 17.20 -18.24 21.41
N THR A 261 17.88 -17.38 20.65
CA THR A 261 19.32 -17.46 20.47
C THR A 261 20.06 -16.80 21.64
N ASP A 262 20.89 -17.57 22.34
CA ASP A 262 21.84 -17.05 23.32
C ASP A 262 23.13 -16.54 22.65
N GLY A 263 23.70 -15.47 23.22
CA GLY A 263 25.00 -14.92 22.79
C GLY A 263 24.97 -13.47 22.32
N ALA A 264 26.06 -13.06 21.68
CA ALA A 264 26.28 -11.68 21.21
C ALA A 264 25.20 -11.22 20.22
N MET A 265 24.93 -9.90 20.20
CA MET A 265 23.93 -9.28 19.32
C MET A 265 24.11 -9.65 17.84
N ALA A 266 25.36 -9.81 17.39
CA ALA A 266 25.66 -10.22 16.02
C ALA A 266 25.14 -11.63 15.70
N LYS A 267 25.26 -12.59 16.62
CA LYS A 267 24.77 -13.97 16.44
C LYS A 267 23.24 -14.01 16.42
N LYS A 268 22.59 -13.25 17.31
CA LYS A 268 21.12 -13.12 17.32
C LYS A 268 20.59 -12.49 16.04
N ALA A 269 21.23 -11.41 15.57
CA ALA A 269 20.88 -10.76 14.32
C ALA A 269 21.09 -11.69 13.11
N SER A 270 22.16 -12.48 13.09
CA SER A 270 22.40 -13.46 12.03
C SER A 270 21.35 -14.56 11.99
N ASN A 271 20.96 -15.11 13.14
CA ASN A 271 19.93 -16.15 13.25
C ASN A 271 18.52 -15.63 12.96
N ALA A 272 18.23 -14.39 13.34
CA ALA A 272 16.99 -13.73 12.94
C ALA A 272 16.96 -13.49 11.44
N ALA A 273 18.08 -13.05 10.85
CA ALA A 273 18.18 -12.85 9.40
C ALA A 273 18.01 -14.15 8.62
N SER A 274 18.59 -15.27 9.06
CA SER A 274 18.38 -16.57 8.42
C SER A 274 16.92 -17.02 8.52
N ALA A 275 16.29 -16.87 9.69
CA ALA A 275 14.86 -17.15 9.87
C ALA A 275 13.97 -16.26 9.00
N THR A 276 14.33 -14.99 8.79
CA THR A 276 13.63 -14.09 7.85
C THR A 276 13.76 -14.58 6.41
N VAL A 277 14.95 -15.02 5.99
CA VAL A 277 15.14 -15.60 4.63
C VAL A 277 14.29 -16.85 4.47
N ILE A 278 14.26 -17.73 5.47
CA ILE A 278 13.40 -18.94 5.45
C ILE A 278 11.93 -18.56 5.36
N ALA A 279 11.48 -17.55 6.12
CA ALA A 279 10.11 -17.06 6.06
C ALA A 279 9.77 -16.53 4.66
N ILE A 280 10.64 -15.70 4.07
CA ILE A 280 10.46 -15.16 2.71
C ILE A 280 10.41 -16.28 1.66
N LEU A 281 11.32 -17.27 1.73
CA LEU A 281 11.30 -18.41 0.82
C LEU A 281 10.02 -19.23 0.99
N GLY A 282 9.60 -19.49 2.22
CA GLY A 282 8.34 -20.15 2.53
C GLY A 282 7.13 -19.39 1.96
N PHE A 283 7.14 -18.07 2.01
CA PHE A 283 6.11 -17.24 1.37
C PHE A 283 6.01 -17.48 -0.12
N PHE A 284 7.15 -17.47 -0.83
CA PHE A 284 7.18 -17.65 -2.27
C PHE A 284 6.74 -19.06 -2.68
N PHE A 285 7.00 -20.07 -1.85
CA PHE A 285 6.45 -21.42 -2.06
C PHE A 285 4.92 -21.46 -1.88
N VAL A 286 4.38 -20.71 -0.92
CA VAL A 286 2.95 -20.71 -0.61
C VAL A 286 2.14 -19.86 -1.60
N SER A 287 2.68 -18.72 -2.07
CA SER A 287 1.97 -17.81 -2.96
C SER A 287 2.90 -17.23 -4.04
N PRO A 288 3.20 -17.99 -5.11
CA PRO A 288 3.93 -17.47 -6.26
C PRO A 288 3.17 -16.34 -6.99
N PHE A 289 1.83 -16.33 -6.89
CA PHE A 289 0.92 -15.38 -7.51
C PHE A 289 1.03 -13.94 -6.97
N MET A 290 1.76 -13.72 -5.88
CA MET A 290 1.99 -12.38 -5.34
C MET A 290 2.77 -11.47 -6.29
N PHE A 291 3.74 -12.01 -7.01
CA PHE A 291 4.48 -11.24 -8.01
C PHE A 291 3.59 -10.81 -9.17
N GLU A 292 2.65 -11.68 -9.58
CA GLU A 292 1.69 -11.37 -10.63
C GLU A 292 0.74 -10.25 -10.20
N LEU A 293 0.27 -10.27 -8.96
CA LEU A 293 -0.59 -9.22 -8.43
C LEU A 293 0.13 -7.87 -8.37
N VAL A 294 1.38 -7.84 -7.85
CA VAL A 294 2.17 -6.61 -7.79
C VAL A 294 2.47 -6.08 -9.19
N ALA A 295 2.86 -6.96 -10.12
CA ALA A 295 3.14 -6.62 -11.51
C ALA A 295 1.89 -6.09 -12.25
N TYR A 296 0.73 -6.69 -11.99
CA TYR A 296 -0.54 -6.28 -12.58
C TYR A 296 -1.02 -4.95 -12.01
N ALA A 297 -0.88 -4.74 -10.69
CA ALA A 297 -1.22 -3.49 -10.02
C ALA A 297 -0.30 -2.34 -10.47
N SER A 298 1.00 -2.58 -10.58
CA SER A 298 1.94 -1.57 -11.09
C SER A 298 1.63 -1.21 -12.56
N ALA A 299 1.21 -2.18 -13.38
CA ALA A 299 0.84 -1.93 -14.78
C ALA A 299 -0.38 -1.01 -14.91
N SER A 300 -1.34 -1.16 -14.00
CA SER A 300 -2.51 -0.28 -13.94
C SER A 300 -2.15 1.13 -13.45
N MET A 301 -1.30 1.27 -12.43
CA MET A 301 -0.93 2.59 -11.87
C MET A 301 -0.09 3.44 -12.82
N VAL A 302 0.79 2.82 -13.59
CA VAL A 302 1.66 3.51 -14.56
C VAL A 302 0.90 3.82 -15.86
N GLY A 303 -0.33 3.30 -16.01
CA GLY A 303 -1.10 3.43 -17.24
C GLY A 303 -0.57 2.58 -18.40
N LEU A 304 0.25 1.56 -18.10
CA LEU A 304 0.61 0.54 -19.11
C LEU A 304 -0.63 -0.22 -19.55
N ARG A 305 -1.56 -0.42 -18.62
CA ARG A 305 -2.87 -1.03 -18.85
C ARG A 305 -3.96 0.00 -18.50
N SER A 306 -4.93 0.15 -19.38
CA SER A 306 -6.17 0.88 -19.07
C SER A 306 -7.37 0.08 -19.54
N GLN A 307 -8.42 0.00 -18.71
CA GLN A 307 -9.72 -0.57 -19.10
C GLN A 307 -10.64 0.48 -19.75
N GLU A 308 -10.18 1.72 -19.87
CA GLU A 308 -10.93 2.78 -20.52
C GLU A 308 -10.98 2.55 -22.04
N VAL A 309 -12.18 2.35 -22.56
CA VAL A 309 -12.40 2.19 -24.00
C VAL A 309 -12.26 3.55 -24.67
N SER A 310 -11.40 3.62 -25.70
CA SER A 310 -11.18 4.82 -26.51
C SER A 310 -11.24 4.50 -28.00
N GLU A 311 -11.51 5.52 -28.81
CA GLU A 311 -11.37 5.44 -30.26
C GLU A 311 -9.91 5.72 -30.64
N TYR A 312 -9.34 4.89 -31.51
CA TYR A 312 -7.97 5.01 -32.03
C TYR A 312 -8.03 5.12 -33.55
N ILE A 313 -7.34 6.13 -34.09
CA ILE A 313 -7.14 6.33 -35.53
C ILE A 313 -5.97 5.44 -35.96
N VAL A 314 -6.23 4.53 -36.90
CA VAL A 314 -5.25 3.58 -37.42
C VAL A 314 -4.49 4.21 -38.59
N SER A 315 -3.16 4.16 -38.53
CA SER A 315 -2.28 4.64 -39.60
C SER A 315 -2.48 3.86 -40.91
N LYS A 316 -2.21 4.53 -42.04
CA LYS A 316 -2.26 3.99 -43.42
C LYS A 316 -1.51 2.67 -43.63
N LYS A 317 -0.53 2.41 -42.77
CA LYS A 317 0.32 1.22 -42.83
C LYS A 317 -0.46 -0.09 -42.65
N TYR A 318 -1.62 -0.04 -42.00
CA TYR A 318 -2.49 -1.20 -41.79
C TYR A 318 -3.72 -1.11 -42.69
N PRO A 319 -3.86 -2.00 -43.69
CA PRO A 319 -5.04 -2.00 -44.54
C PRO A 319 -6.26 -2.48 -43.75
N ARG A 320 -7.44 -1.92 -44.03
CA ARG A 320 -8.70 -2.27 -43.34
C ARG A 320 -8.98 -3.78 -43.26
N ALA A 321 -8.53 -4.54 -44.26
CA ALA A 321 -8.68 -6.00 -44.32
C ALA A 321 -7.99 -6.76 -43.18
N THR A 322 -7.02 -6.16 -42.47
CA THR A 322 -6.36 -6.79 -41.31
C THR A 322 -7.23 -6.79 -40.05
N VAL A 323 -8.33 -6.03 -40.05
CA VAL A 323 -9.21 -5.88 -38.89
C VAL A 323 -10.54 -6.57 -39.15
N ASP A 324 -10.81 -7.63 -38.38
CA ASP A 324 -12.09 -8.33 -38.42
C ASP A 324 -13.22 -7.43 -37.88
N THR A 325 -14.14 -7.04 -38.76
CA THR A 325 -15.27 -6.17 -38.44
C THR A 325 -16.31 -6.81 -37.51
N LYS A 326 -16.27 -8.14 -37.32
CA LYS A 326 -17.10 -8.84 -36.33
C LYS A 326 -16.55 -8.71 -34.92
N LEU A 327 -15.23 -8.66 -34.79
CA LEU A 327 -14.52 -8.56 -33.51
C LEU A 327 -14.30 -7.11 -33.09
N TRP A 328 -14.01 -6.23 -34.04
CA TRP A 328 -13.64 -4.83 -33.84
C TRP A 328 -14.73 -3.88 -34.32
N GLN A 329 -15.07 -2.89 -33.52
CA GLN A 329 -15.96 -1.81 -33.94
C GLN A 329 -15.17 -0.79 -34.75
N VAL A 330 -15.29 -0.89 -36.09
CA VAL A 330 -14.60 -0.04 -37.06
C VAL A 330 -15.54 1.08 -37.52
N LYS A 331 -15.08 2.33 -37.53
CA LYS A 331 -15.74 3.44 -38.24
C LYS A 331 -14.78 4.01 -39.27
N ASP A 332 -15.29 4.32 -40.44
CA ASP A 332 -14.50 4.98 -41.46
C ASP A 332 -14.44 6.48 -41.20
N ILE A 333 -13.29 7.08 -41.45
CA ILE A 333 -13.13 8.53 -41.48
C ILE A 333 -13.12 8.94 -42.96
N ASP A 334 -13.92 9.95 -43.30
CA ASP A 334 -13.87 10.61 -44.61
C ASP A 334 -12.60 11.49 -44.70
N ASP A 335 -11.44 10.83 -44.73
CA ASP A 335 -10.12 11.43 -44.89
C ASP A 335 -9.54 10.98 -46.24
N PRO A 336 -8.93 11.85 -47.07
CA PRO A 336 -8.22 11.46 -48.32
C PRO A 336 -7.25 10.29 -48.13
N ASP A 337 -6.80 10.10 -46.91
CA ASP A 337 -5.81 9.14 -46.47
C ASP A 337 -6.35 7.73 -46.18
N LYS A 338 -7.68 7.50 -46.29
CA LYS A 338 -8.35 6.22 -46.03
C LYS A 338 -8.03 5.60 -44.66
N THR A 339 -7.89 6.46 -43.65
CA THR A 339 -7.73 6.03 -42.25
C THR A 339 -9.09 5.60 -41.70
N PHE A 340 -9.07 4.69 -40.72
CA PHE A 340 -10.28 4.23 -40.03
C PHE A 340 -10.04 4.28 -38.52
N THR A 341 -11.12 4.40 -37.75
CA THR A 341 -11.06 4.31 -36.29
C THR A 341 -11.50 2.95 -35.80
N ILE A 342 -10.86 2.51 -34.72
CA ILE A 342 -11.25 1.32 -33.96
C ILE A 342 -11.55 1.70 -32.52
N LYS A 343 -12.58 1.08 -31.92
CA LYS A 343 -12.80 1.16 -30.47
C LYS A 343 -12.02 0.05 -29.76
N ALA A 344 -11.09 0.46 -28.91
CA ALA A 344 -10.17 -0.44 -28.23
C ALA A 344 -9.82 0.05 -26.82
N PHE A 345 -9.23 -0.81 -26.02
CA PHE A 345 -8.55 -0.43 -24.78
C PHE A 345 -7.08 -0.92 -24.82
N PRO A 346 -6.12 -0.17 -24.27
CA PRO A 346 -4.72 -0.59 -24.26
C PRO A 346 -4.48 -1.60 -23.13
N LEU A 347 -4.22 -2.86 -23.50
CA LEU A 347 -3.85 -3.91 -22.54
C LEU A 347 -2.37 -3.78 -22.13
N PHE A 348 -1.54 -3.28 -23.03
CA PHE A 348 -0.15 -2.98 -22.75
C PHE A 348 0.32 -1.78 -23.58
N ARG A 349 1.00 -0.82 -22.96
CA ARG A 349 1.59 0.34 -23.62
C ARG A 349 2.88 0.70 -22.93
N LEU A 350 4.03 0.41 -23.54
CA LEU A 350 5.33 0.82 -23.03
C LEU A 350 6.24 1.26 -24.17
N GLY A 351 6.65 2.52 -24.15
CA GLY A 351 7.45 3.11 -25.22
C GLY A 351 6.72 3.08 -26.56
N GLU A 352 7.36 2.52 -27.58
CA GLU A 352 6.76 2.32 -28.90
C GLU A 352 5.85 1.10 -28.97
N THR A 353 5.88 0.18 -28.00
CA THR A 353 5.06 -1.05 -28.04
C THR A 353 3.65 -0.76 -27.52
N LEU A 354 2.63 -1.03 -28.33
CA LEU A 354 1.23 -0.83 -27.99
C LEU A 354 0.40 -2.06 -28.38
N LEU A 355 -0.19 -2.70 -27.38
CA LEU A 355 -1.13 -3.80 -27.54
C LEU A 355 -2.56 -3.31 -27.28
N LEU A 356 -3.34 -3.20 -28.34
CA LEU A 356 -4.75 -2.79 -28.28
C LEU A 356 -5.65 -4.02 -28.27
N CYS A 357 -6.67 -4.02 -27.43
CA CYS A 357 -7.66 -5.09 -27.37
C CYS A 357 -9.07 -4.58 -27.70
N PRO A 358 -9.95 -5.42 -28.27
CA PRO A 358 -11.30 -5.01 -28.64
C PRO A 358 -12.12 -4.52 -27.45
N ALA A 359 -12.90 -3.45 -27.63
CA ALA A 359 -13.71 -2.85 -26.56
C ALA A 359 -14.65 -3.83 -25.84
N LYS A 360 -15.11 -4.89 -26.51
CA LYS A 360 -15.98 -5.92 -25.92
C LYS A 360 -15.37 -6.60 -24.67
N TYR A 361 -14.04 -6.63 -24.59
CA TYR A 361 -13.31 -7.34 -23.54
C TYR A 361 -12.74 -6.41 -22.44
N SER A 362 -13.10 -5.13 -22.41
CA SER A 362 -12.54 -4.16 -21.45
C SER A 362 -12.75 -4.56 -19.98
N HIS A 363 -13.89 -5.20 -19.70
CA HIS A 363 -14.29 -5.64 -18.35
C HIS A 363 -13.88 -7.08 -18.05
N THR A 364 -12.96 -7.66 -18.82
CA THR A 364 -12.54 -9.04 -18.56
C THR A 364 -11.59 -9.13 -17.36
N ASP A 365 -11.82 -10.13 -16.52
CA ASP A 365 -11.00 -10.44 -15.35
C ASP A 365 -9.60 -10.92 -15.72
N ARG A 366 -8.64 -10.71 -14.79
CA ARG A 366 -7.22 -11.03 -14.96
C ARG A 366 -6.96 -12.46 -15.46
N ALA A 367 -7.73 -13.44 -14.97
CA ALA A 367 -7.53 -14.85 -15.27
C ALA A 367 -7.67 -15.18 -16.77
N HIS A 368 -8.56 -14.48 -17.49
CA HIS A 368 -8.84 -14.73 -18.90
C HIS A 368 -8.08 -13.79 -19.85
N ILE A 369 -7.24 -12.90 -19.30
CA ILE A 369 -6.50 -11.92 -20.10
C ILE A 369 -5.51 -12.60 -21.05
N ALA A 370 -4.89 -13.71 -20.64
CA ALA A 370 -3.97 -14.46 -21.51
C ALA A 370 -4.65 -15.07 -22.74
N GLU A 371 -5.94 -15.38 -22.65
CA GLU A 371 -6.71 -15.91 -23.79
C GLU A 371 -7.09 -14.78 -24.74
N ILE A 372 -7.50 -13.63 -24.19
CA ILE A 372 -7.92 -12.46 -24.95
C ILE A 372 -6.75 -11.75 -25.61
N SER A 373 -5.56 -11.77 -24.99
CA SER A 373 -4.35 -11.13 -25.52
C SER A 373 -3.96 -11.64 -26.92
N LYS A 374 -4.38 -12.85 -27.28
CA LYS A 374 -4.20 -13.46 -28.60
C LYS A 374 -5.07 -12.81 -29.68
N LEU A 375 -6.18 -12.19 -29.29
CA LEU A 375 -7.12 -11.46 -30.17
C LEU A 375 -6.75 -9.98 -30.30
N CYS A 376 -5.73 -9.53 -29.56
CA CYS A 376 -5.33 -8.14 -29.48
C CYS A 376 -4.37 -7.79 -30.62
N PHE A 377 -4.49 -6.55 -31.09
CA PHE A 377 -3.71 -6.01 -32.18
C PHE A 377 -2.39 -5.43 -31.66
N ASP A 378 -1.28 -6.04 -32.08
CA ASP A 378 0.07 -5.59 -31.76
C ASP A 378 0.51 -4.52 -32.76
N THR A 379 0.82 -3.33 -32.25
CA THR A 379 1.09 -2.15 -33.06
C THR A 379 2.09 -1.24 -32.35
N LYS A 380 2.52 -0.20 -33.06
CA LYS A 380 3.36 0.85 -32.48
C LYS A 380 2.54 2.03 -31.99
N THR A 381 2.99 2.68 -30.92
CA THR A 381 2.40 3.94 -30.43
C THR A 381 2.48 5.04 -31.50
N SER A 382 3.53 5.06 -32.31
CA SER A 382 3.67 5.97 -33.46
C SER A 382 2.69 5.70 -34.60
N ASP A 383 2.20 4.46 -34.74
CA ASP A 383 1.27 4.05 -35.80
C ASP A 383 -0.21 4.22 -35.41
N MET A 384 -0.51 4.67 -34.17
CA MET A 384 -1.86 4.78 -33.62
C MET A 384 -2.06 6.08 -32.86
N THR A 385 -3.06 6.87 -33.24
CA THR A 385 -3.40 8.12 -32.54
C THR A 385 -4.72 7.97 -31.78
N ARG A 386 -4.75 8.28 -30.48
CA ARG A 386 -6.02 8.31 -29.71
C ARG A 386 -6.88 9.44 -30.29
N ALA A 387 -8.07 9.11 -30.78
CA ALA A 387 -9.02 10.11 -31.25
C ALA A 387 -9.48 10.98 -30.07
N ALA A 388 -9.77 12.26 -30.34
CA ALA A 388 -10.45 13.08 -29.35
C ALA A 388 -11.75 12.40 -28.94
N PRO A 389 -12.16 12.45 -27.65
CA PRO A 389 -13.42 11.87 -27.23
C PRO A 389 -14.50 12.46 -28.13
N SER A 390 -15.22 11.59 -28.84
CA SER A 390 -16.40 12.00 -29.58
C SER A 390 -17.40 12.45 -28.52
N GLN A 391 -17.39 13.74 -28.18
CA GLN A 391 -18.56 14.34 -27.56
C GLN A 391 -19.70 13.95 -28.48
N ALA A 392 -20.69 13.24 -27.94
CA ALA A 392 -21.98 13.13 -28.61
C ALA A 392 -22.27 14.55 -29.09
N SER A 393 -22.51 14.72 -30.39
CA SER A 393 -22.92 16.00 -30.95
C SER A 393 -24.25 16.35 -30.29
N SER A 394 -24.20 16.87 -29.06
CA SER A 394 -25.26 17.72 -28.56
C SER A 394 -25.15 18.90 -29.49
N THR A 395 -26.04 18.92 -30.47
CA THR A 395 -26.39 20.14 -31.19
C THR A 395 -26.58 21.20 -30.11
N PHE A 396 -25.53 21.98 -29.85
CA PHE A 396 -25.65 23.23 -29.12
C PHE A 396 -26.50 24.08 -30.05
N PHE A 397 -27.81 24.03 -29.84
CA PHE A 397 -28.69 25.05 -30.37
C PHE A 397 -28.27 26.34 -29.69
N LEU A 398 -27.37 27.07 -30.33
CA LEU A 398 -27.21 28.50 -30.09
C LEU A 398 -28.56 29.12 -30.42
N LYS A 399 -29.42 29.22 -29.42
CA LYS A 399 -30.68 29.93 -29.53
C LYS A 399 -30.30 31.39 -29.77
N GLU A 400 -30.58 31.91 -30.96
CA GLU A 400 -30.36 33.31 -31.29
C GLU A 400 -31.16 34.19 -30.32
N THR A 401 -30.51 34.70 -29.28
CA THR A 401 -31.10 35.71 -28.41
C THR A 401 -30.69 37.09 -28.90
N TYR A 402 -31.54 37.63 -29.78
CA TYR A 402 -31.77 39.05 -30.09
C TYR A 402 -30.55 39.96 -30.33
N CYS A 403 -30.36 40.39 -31.58
CA CYS A 403 -29.53 41.55 -31.93
C CYS A 403 -30.37 42.84 -31.90
N GLY A 404 -30.46 43.50 -30.75
CA GLY A 404 -31.08 44.82 -30.63
C GLY A 404 -30.09 45.96 -30.89
N ARG A 405 -30.46 46.96 -31.70
CA ARG A 405 -29.73 48.23 -31.84
C ARG A 405 -30.04 49.11 -30.62
N VAL A 406 -29.01 49.49 -29.85
CA VAL A 406 -29.14 50.55 -28.86
C VAL A 406 -29.00 51.89 -29.59
N VAL A 407 -30.08 52.68 -29.61
CA VAL A 407 -30.09 54.02 -30.19
C VAL A 407 -29.62 55.00 -29.11
N THR A 408 -28.37 55.44 -29.19
CA THR A 408 -27.89 56.61 -28.44
C THR A 408 -28.20 57.89 -29.23
N ARG A 409 -28.72 58.92 -28.56
CA ARG A 409 -29.01 60.24 -29.16
C ARG A 409 -27.70 60.86 -29.73
N LEU A 410 -27.85 61.51 -30.89
CA LEU A 410 -26.84 62.14 -31.76
C LEU A 410 -26.05 63.33 -31.14
N PRO A 411 -24.93 63.80 -31.76
CA PRO A 411 -24.24 63.27 -32.95
C PRO A 411 -22.72 63.05 -32.78
N TYR A 412 -22.22 61.89 -33.19
CA TYR A 412 -21.09 61.67 -34.12
C TYR A 412 -20.78 60.16 -34.10
N VAL A 413 -20.98 59.49 -35.23
CA VAL A 413 -20.80 58.05 -35.37
C VAL A 413 -19.35 57.77 -35.75
N LEU A 414 -18.57 57.23 -34.80
CA LEU A 414 -17.30 56.57 -35.10
C LEU A 414 -17.39 55.11 -34.66
N SER A 415 -17.57 54.23 -35.65
CA SER A 415 -17.48 52.76 -35.56
C SER A 415 -18.68 52.00 -34.96
N THR A 416 -19.51 51.45 -35.84
CA THR A 416 -20.42 50.32 -35.57
C THR A 416 -19.64 49.05 -35.25
N LYS A 417 -19.52 48.71 -33.96
CA LYS A 417 -19.14 47.36 -33.52
C LYS A 417 -20.34 46.66 -32.90
N GLN A 418 -20.84 45.62 -33.55
CA GLN A 418 -21.70 44.62 -32.91
C GLN A 418 -20.85 43.84 -31.90
N ARG A 419 -21.26 43.80 -30.63
CA ARG A 419 -20.75 42.86 -29.64
C ARG A 419 -21.85 41.86 -29.32
N CYS A 420 -21.67 40.62 -29.74
CA CYS A 420 -22.46 39.50 -29.25
C CYS A 420 -21.92 39.10 -27.87
N ILE A 421 -22.77 39.14 -26.85
CA ILE A 421 -22.45 38.61 -25.53
C ILE A 421 -23.12 37.24 -25.45
N PHE A 422 -22.32 36.18 -25.38
CA PHE A 422 -22.79 34.82 -25.13
C PHE A 422 -23.00 34.67 -23.62
N ALA A 423 -24.25 34.50 -23.19
CA ALA A 423 -24.54 34.07 -21.83
C ALA A 423 -24.45 32.53 -21.76
N PRO A 424 -23.76 31.95 -20.76
CA PRO A 424 -23.87 30.52 -20.51
C PRO A 424 -25.32 30.17 -20.13
N PRO A 425 -25.80 28.97 -20.48
CA PRO A 425 -27.17 28.56 -20.19
C PRO A 425 -27.43 28.58 -18.68
N SER A 426 -28.52 29.22 -18.28
CA SER A 426 -28.97 29.24 -16.88
C SER A 426 -29.22 27.81 -16.39
N SER A 427 -28.66 27.51 -15.22
CA SER A 427 -28.73 26.25 -14.49
C SER A 427 -30.14 25.92 -13.97
N SER A 428 -31.12 25.75 -14.84
CA SER A 428 -32.48 25.39 -14.45
C SER A 428 -33.15 24.51 -15.50
N SER A 429 -32.55 23.35 -15.78
CA SER A 429 -33.21 22.23 -16.46
C SER A 429 -32.44 20.93 -16.21
N LEU A 430 -32.21 20.60 -14.94
CA LEU A 430 -31.91 19.25 -14.47
C LEU A 430 -33.20 18.70 -13.85
N ARG A 431 -34.11 18.23 -14.71
CA ARG A 431 -35.18 17.27 -14.42
C ARG A 431 -35.67 16.74 -15.76
N HIS A 432 -35.12 15.59 -16.18
CA HIS A 432 -35.87 14.37 -16.46
C HIS A 432 -34.90 13.21 -16.69
#